data_AF-A0A479KDR4-F1
#
_entry.id   AF-A0A479KDR4-F1
#
_cell.length_a   1.000
_cell.length_b   1.000
_cell.length_c   1.000
_cell.angle_alpha   90.00
_cell.angle_beta   90.00
_cell.angle_gamma   90.00
#
_symmetry.space_group_name_H-M   'P 1'
#
loop_
_entity.id
_entity.type
_entity.pdbx_description
1 polymer ?
#
loop_
_entity_poly.entity_id
_entity_poly.type
_entity_poly.pdbx_seq_one_letter_code
_entity_poly.pdbx_strand_id
1 'polypeptide(L)'
;MPAHAVPIDIKEQGVTWLLPPYSWSIRHIARKLDLSPSVIARWRLELVQQGLFENEKISSVDGNEWTSERRFSVVIETATLSEMELADYCRRMGLFVE
;
A
#
# COMPACT_ATOMS: atom_id res chain seq x y z
N MET A 1 -21.11 18.54 10.22
CA MET A 1 -21.56 17.28 9.59
C MET A 1 -21.83 16.28 10.71
N PRO A 2 -23.03 15.69 10.82
CA PRO A 2 -23.31 14.76 11.90
C PRO A 2 -22.44 13.52 11.73
N ALA A 3 -21.67 13.18 12.77
CA ALA A 3 -20.95 11.92 12.85
C ALA A 3 -21.99 10.81 13.03
N HIS A 4 -22.52 10.30 11.91
CA HIS A 4 -23.35 9.12 11.95
C HIS A 4 -22.46 7.96 12.40
N ALA A 5 -22.67 7.49 13.63
CA ALA A 5 -22.00 6.30 14.11
C ALA A 5 -22.32 5.17 13.13
N VAL A 6 -21.29 4.52 12.58
CA VAL A 6 -21.47 3.37 11.71
C VAL A 6 -22.04 2.24 12.57
N PRO A 7 -23.19 1.65 12.22
CA PRO A 7 -23.75 0.54 12.97
C PRO A 7 -22.77 -0.65 12.96
N ILE A 8 -22.70 -1.35 14.09
CA ILE A 8 -21.71 -2.42 14.34
C ILE A 8 -21.79 -3.50 13.27
N ASP A 9 -23.00 -3.86 12.83
CA ASP A 9 -23.24 -4.87 11.79
C ASP A 9 -22.56 -4.53 10.45
N ILE A 10 -22.54 -3.24 10.07
CA ILE A 10 -21.91 -2.79 8.83
C ILE A 10 -20.39 -2.87 8.91
N LYS A 11 -19.82 -2.60 10.10
CA LYS A 11 -18.38 -2.72 10.33
C LYS A 11 -17.92 -4.17 10.20
N GLU A 12 -18.62 -5.11 10.83
CA GLU A 12 -18.30 -6.54 10.76
C GLU A 12 -18.35 -7.07 9.32
N GLN A 13 -19.35 -6.65 8.54
CA GLN A 13 -19.46 -7.01 7.13
C GLN A 13 -18.32 -6.43 6.29
N GLY A 14 -17.96 -5.16 6.51
CA GLY A 14 -16.84 -4.53 5.82
C GLY A 14 -15.49 -5.17 6.15
N VAL A 15 -15.28 -5.58 7.40
CA VAL A 15 -14.10 -6.32 7.84
C VAL A 15 -14.05 -7.71 7.20
N THR A 16 -15.18 -8.43 7.14
CA THR A 16 -15.27 -9.74 6.47
C THR A 16 -14.90 -9.66 4.99
N TRP A 17 -15.29 -8.58 4.29
CA TRP A 17 -14.92 -8.38 2.89
C TRP A 17 -13.48 -7.94 2.68
N LEU A 18 -12.86 -7.27 3.66
CA LEU A 18 -11.45 -6.92 3.62
C LEU A 18 -10.56 -8.16 3.71
N LEU A 19 -10.95 -9.13 4.54
CA LEU A 19 -10.19 -10.34 4.80
C LEU A 19 -10.37 -11.43 3.71
N PRO A 20 -9.44 -12.39 3.59
CA PRO A 20 -9.65 -13.60 2.82
C PRO A 20 -10.93 -14.32 3.31
N PRO A 21 -11.77 -14.87 2.40
CA PRO A 21 -11.50 -15.22 1.00
C PRO A 21 -11.83 -14.13 -0.04
N TYR A 22 -12.43 -13.01 0.36
CA TYR A 22 -12.92 -12.00 -0.59
C TYR A 22 -11.84 -11.00 -0.99
N SER A 23 -11.05 -10.51 -0.03
CA SER A 23 -9.96 -9.54 -0.24
C SER A 23 -10.37 -8.33 -1.10
N TRP A 24 -11.54 -7.75 -0.85
CA TRP A 24 -12.08 -6.63 -1.63
C TRP A 24 -11.32 -5.32 -1.40
N SER A 25 -11.24 -4.49 -2.45
CA SER A 25 -10.63 -3.18 -2.34
C SER A 25 -11.46 -2.19 -1.50
N ILE A 26 -10.78 -1.29 -0.80
CA ILE A 26 -11.38 -0.21 0.02
C ILE A 26 -12.46 0.57 -0.77
N ARG A 27 -12.19 0.90 -2.05
CA ARG A 27 -13.14 1.65 -2.90
C ARG A 27 -14.38 0.84 -3.23
N HIS A 28 -14.26 -0.48 -3.42
CA HIS A 28 -15.38 -1.34 -3.72
C HIS A 28 -16.31 -1.48 -2.51
N ILE A 29 -15.73 -1.69 -1.32
CA ILE A 29 -16.47 -1.77 -0.05
C ILE A 29 -17.15 -0.43 0.27
N ALA A 30 -16.43 0.69 0.12
CA ALA A 30 -16.97 2.04 0.33
C ALA A 30 -18.23 2.31 -0.51
N ARG A 31 -18.22 1.92 -1.79
CA ARG A 31 -19.39 2.04 -2.69
C ARG A 31 -20.54 1.12 -2.30
N LYS A 32 -20.25 -0.07 -1.78
CA LYS A 32 -21.29 -1.04 -1.38
C LYS A 32 -21.99 -0.65 -0.08
N LEU A 33 -21.24 -0.09 0.86
CA LEU A 33 -21.75 0.29 2.19
C LEU A 33 -22.19 1.77 2.25
N ASP A 34 -22.02 2.53 1.16
CA ASP A 34 -22.22 3.98 1.10
C ASP A 34 -21.45 4.74 2.19
N LEU A 35 -20.20 4.30 2.43
CA LEU A 35 -19.31 4.87 3.43
C LEU A 35 -18.13 5.60 2.77
N SER A 36 -17.59 6.58 3.49
CA SER A 36 -16.34 7.22 3.06
C SER A 36 -15.21 6.20 3.02
N PRO A 37 -14.35 6.21 1.97
CA PRO A 37 -13.20 5.30 1.88
C PRO A 37 -12.25 5.43 3.07
N SER A 38 -12.21 6.58 3.73
CA SER A 38 -11.41 6.81 4.94
C SER A 38 -11.85 5.94 6.12
N VAL A 39 -13.14 5.63 6.23
CA VAL A 39 -13.68 4.76 7.30
C VAL A 39 -13.20 3.33 7.11
N ILE A 40 -13.30 2.81 5.88
CA ILE A 40 -12.85 1.46 5.52
C ILE A 40 -11.33 1.35 5.65
N ALA A 41 -10.58 2.42 5.30
CA ALA A 41 -9.14 2.48 5.51
C ALA A 41 -8.77 2.40 7.00
N ARG A 42 -9.55 3.02 7.89
CA ARG A 42 -9.35 2.90 9.34
C ARG A 42 -9.53 1.47 9.82
N TRP A 43 -10.55 0.76 9.33
CA TRP A 43 -10.76 -0.66 9.68
C TRP A 43 -9.61 -1.55 9.23
N ARG A 44 -9.07 -1.31 8.03
CA ARG A 44 -7.87 -2.01 7.58
C ARG A 44 -6.68 -1.78 8.52
N LEU A 45 -6.49 -0.54 8.97
CA LEU A 45 -5.42 -0.20 9.92
C LEU A 45 -5.63 -0.88 11.28
N GLU A 46 -6.87 -0.91 11.78
CA GLU A 46 -7.24 -1.65 13.00
C GLU A 46 -6.93 -3.16 12.86
N LEU A 47 -7.22 -3.77 11.70
CA LEU A 47 -6.93 -5.19 11.44
C LEU A 47 -5.42 -5.49 11.36
N VAL A 48 -4.64 -4.57 10.80
CA VAL A 48 -3.17 -4.63 10.80
C VAL A 48 -2.63 -4.57 12.23
N GLN A 49 -3.15 -3.67 13.07
CA GLN A 49 -2.74 -3.55 14.47
C GLN A 49 -3.08 -4.81 15.28
N GLN A 50 -4.18 -5.49 14.93
CA GLN A 50 -4.59 -6.75 15.55
C GLN A 50 -3.81 -7.98 15.03
N GLY A 51 -2.91 -7.81 14.04
CA GLY A 51 -2.15 -8.90 13.45
C GLY A 51 -2.97 -9.86 12.60
N LEU A 52 -4.23 -9.51 12.29
CA LEU A 52 -5.15 -10.31 11.46
C LEU A 52 -5.06 -9.97 9.98
N PHE A 53 -4.32 -8.90 9.65
CA PHE A 53 -4.05 -8.48 8.28
C PHE A 53 -2.54 -8.33 8.11
N GLU A 54 -1.93 -9.21 7.34
CA GLU A 54 -0.58 -8.96 6.86
C GLU A 54 -0.69 -7.83 5.84
N ASN A 55 0.08 -6.75 6.02
CA ASN A 55 0.15 -5.71 4.99
C ASN A 55 0.76 -6.35 3.74
N GLU A 56 -0.07 -6.90 2.86
CA GLU A 56 0.25 -6.93 1.45
C GLU A 56 0.50 -5.47 1.07
N LYS A 57 1.79 -5.16 1.02
CA LYS A 57 2.40 -3.85 0.82
C LYS A 57 1.44 -2.99 0.02
N ILE A 58 0.80 -2.07 0.73
CA ILE A 58 0.05 -1.00 0.09
C ILE A 58 1.06 -0.38 -0.86
N SER A 59 0.82 -0.54 -2.15
CA SER A 59 1.51 0.10 -3.24
C SER A 59 1.24 1.61 -3.16
N SER A 60 1.72 2.24 -2.10
CA SER A 60 2.23 3.58 -2.21
C SER A 60 3.55 3.44 -2.94
N VAL A 61 3.51 3.76 -4.24
CA VAL A 61 4.67 4.02 -5.10
C VAL A 61 5.63 5.06 -4.49
N ASP A 62 5.28 5.69 -3.38
CA ASP A 62 6.14 6.60 -2.64
C ASP A 62 6.66 5.98 -1.33
N GLY A 63 7.93 5.56 -1.35
CA GLY A 63 8.79 5.63 -0.16
C GLY A 63 9.32 4.31 0.44
N ASN A 64 8.75 3.14 0.13
CA ASN A 64 9.19 1.88 0.75
C ASN A 64 10.02 0.95 -0.15
N GLU A 65 10.29 1.33 -1.40
CA GLU A 65 11.18 0.55 -2.27
C GLU A 65 12.67 0.83 -1.99
N TRP A 66 12.97 1.98 -1.37
CA TRP A 66 14.32 2.42 -1.02
C TRP A 66 14.69 2.10 0.43
N THR A 67 14.68 0.82 0.79
CA THR A 67 15.27 0.36 2.07
C THR A 67 16.78 0.66 2.10
N SER A 68 17.37 0.72 3.30
CA SER A 68 18.83 0.88 3.46
C SER A 68 19.62 -0.19 2.70
N GLU A 69 19.13 -1.44 2.74
CA GLU A 69 19.68 -2.57 1.99
C GLU A 69 19.60 -2.34 0.49
N ARG A 70 18.44 -1.92 -0.04
CA ARG A 70 18.28 -1.66 -1.47
C ARG A 70 19.18 -0.53 -1.96
N ARG A 71 19.34 0.53 -1.16
CA ARG A 71 20.28 1.63 -1.45
C ARG A 71 21.71 1.12 -1.53
N PHE A 72 22.12 0.30 -0.56
CA PHE A 72 23.48 -0.25 -0.53
C PHE A 72 23.75 -1.18 -1.72
N SER A 73 22.82 -2.07 -2.07
CA SER A 73 22.93 -2.92 -3.25
C SER A 73 23.10 -2.11 -4.53
N VAL A 74 22.31 -1.06 -4.72
CA VAL A 74 22.43 -0.17 -5.89
C VAL A 74 23.81 0.49 -5.96
N VAL A 75 24.36 0.95 -4.82
CA VAL A 75 25.71 1.52 -4.78
C VAL A 75 26.76 0.48 -5.19
N ILE A 76 26.68 -0.76 -4.70
CA ILE A 76 27.61 -1.82 -5.07
C ILE A 76 27.50 -2.19 -6.56
N GLU A 77 26.28 -2.29 -7.09
CA GLU A 77 26.03 -2.62 -8.50
C GLU A 77 26.53 -1.53 -9.45
N THR A 78 26.40 -0.26 -9.06
CA THR A 78 26.77 0.90 -9.88
C THR A 78 28.23 1.33 -9.72
N ALA A 79 28.95 0.82 -8.71
CA ALA A 79 30.32 1.27 -8.37
C ALA A 79 31.34 1.12 -9.51
N THR A 80 31.13 0.15 -10.41
CA THR A 80 32.03 -0.11 -11.55
C THR A 80 31.47 0.36 -12.88
N LEU A 81 30.26 0.93 -12.91
CA LEU A 81 29.61 1.34 -14.15
C LEU A 81 30.16 2.68 -14.65
N SER A 82 30.31 2.79 -15.96
CA SER A 82 30.55 4.06 -16.64
C SER A 82 29.29 4.93 -16.65
N GLU A 83 29.45 6.23 -16.95
CA GLU A 83 28.33 7.18 -17.00
C GLU A 83 27.21 6.74 -17.95
N MET A 84 27.57 6.13 -19.08
CA MET A 84 26.62 5.62 -20.06
C MET A 84 25.81 4.43 -19.51
N GLU A 85 26.46 3.51 -18.81
CA GLU A 85 25.83 2.34 -18.21
C GLU A 85 24.97 2.71 -17.00
N LEU A 86 25.37 3.74 -16.25
CA LEU A 86 24.62 4.26 -15.11
C LEU A 86 23.33 4.94 -15.59
N ALA A 87 23.38 5.69 -16.69
CA ALA A 87 22.17 6.27 -17.31
C ALA A 87 21.18 5.18 -17.77
N ASP A 88 21.67 4.11 -18.40
CA ASP A 88 20.82 2.97 -18.79
C ASP A 88 20.27 2.20 -17.58
N TYR A 89 21.07 2.03 -16.53
CA TYR A 89 20.63 1.43 -15.27
C TYR A 89 19.51 2.26 -14.63
N CYS A 90 19.65 3.59 -14.54
CA CYS A 90 18.63 4.47 -13.99
C CYS A 90 17.31 4.43 -14.77
N ARG A 91 17.36 4.34 -16.11
CA ARG A 91 16.16 4.15 -16.94
C ARG A 91 15.46 2.82 -16.66
N ARG A 92 16.22 1.73 -16.58
CA ARG A 92 15.69 0.38 -16.30
C ARG A 92 15.05 0.28 -14.91
N MET A 93 15.63 0.97 -13.94
CA MET A 93 15.19 0.95 -12.54
C MET A 93 14.08 1.95 -12.25
N GLY A 94 13.60 2.71 -13.26
CA GLY A 94 12.58 3.75 -13.07
C GLY A 94 13.05 4.93 -12.20
N LEU A 95 14.37 5.08 -12.05
CA LEU A 95 15.02 6.14 -11.26
C LEU A 95 15.17 7.45 -12.01
N PHE A 96 15.04 7.41 -13.33
CA PHE A 96 15.15 8.56 -14.19
C PHE A 96 13.74 9.09 -14.51
N VAL A 97 13.46 10.32 -14.07
CA VAL A 97 12.29 11.08 -14.50
C VAL A 97 12.76 11.93 -15.68
N GLU A 98 12.15 11.75 -16.86
CA GLU A 98 12.41 12.62 -18.02
C GLU A 98 12.01 14.07 -17.74
#